data_AF-A0A958TI27-F1
#
_entry.id   AF-A0A958TI27-F1
#
_cell.length_a   1.000
_cell.length_b   1.000
_cell.length_c   1.000
_cell.angle_alpha   90.00
_cell.angle_beta   90.00
_cell.angle_gamma   90.00
#
_symmetry.space_group_name_H-M   'P 1'
#
loop_
_entity.id
_entity.type
_entity.pdbx_description
1 polymer ?
#
loop_
_entity_poly.entity_id
_entity_poly.type
_entity_poly.pdbx_seq_one_letter_code
_entity_poly.pdbx_strand_id
1 'polypeptide(L)'
;MKTKLHYVFSLAIVLIGFSAFAQKNVWQKSTSNGSLNAISISDLNEKNYEIFKMDFNAFQQALANAPLRGENTQGSQTIISVPNAQGQLESFRVFEAPVFDEELSAEYPEIKSYVGFSTLNDGTRLRMSVAPNNVETMISYVDKPTVFMQPVTGDADNYIVYNRLARGNYTEDFKCNVREEFSKTTKNLDNSVLTARDANDQLLRKFRLVVSVTGEYTQYFGGTKPQALAAINASITRVNEVYETDMAINFIVSALSNNVIYTNPNTDPYSPANVGANGAWNGELQSTLNTNIGNANYDIGHLFGRSGGGGNAGCIGCVCVANQKGSGFTSPADGIP
;
A
#
# COMPACT_ATOMS: atom_id res chain seq x y z
N MET A 1 -1.25 50.45 44.19
CA MET A 1 -1.48 49.02 44.46
C MET A 1 -0.14 48.30 44.52
N LYS A 2 0.24 47.74 45.68
CA LYS A 2 1.44 46.89 45.80
C LYS A 2 1.02 45.46 45.48
N THR A 3 1.16 45.04 44.22
CA THR A 3 0.97 43.64 43.84
C THR A 3 2.03 42.80 44.55
N LYS A 4 1.61 41.84 45.39
CA LYS A 4 2.55 40.96 46.09
C LYS A 4 3.29 40.13 45.05
N LEU A 5 4.62 40.25 45.02
CA LEU A 5 5.54 39.63 44.07
C LEU A 5 5.31 38.11 43.88
N HIS A 6 4.80 37.45 44.93
CA HIS A 6 4.54 36.02 44.95
C HIS A 6 3.44 35.62 43.96
N TYR A 7 2.40 36.43 43.76
CA TYR A 7 1.33 36.13 42.80
C TYR A 7 1.79 36.25 41.34
N VAL A 8 2.74 37.15 41.06
CA VAL A 8 3.35 37.28 39.72
C VAL A 8 4.23 36.06 39.43
N PHE A 9 4.96 35.57 40.42
CA PHE A 9 5.81 34.39 40.29
C PHE A 9 4.98 33.10 40.11
N SER A 10 3.87 32.94 40.84
CA SER A 10 2.96 31.80 40.67
C SER A 10 2.30 31.79 39.30
N LEU A 11 1.89 32.95 38.77
CA LEU A 11 1.29 33.05 37.44
C LEU A 11 2.31 32.71 36.33
N ALA A 12 3.57 33.15 36.48
CA ALA A 12 4.65 32.83 35.55
C ALA A 12 4.98 31.32 35.54
N ILE A 13 4.99 30.65 36.69
CA ILE A 13 5.23 29.19 36.77
C ILE A 13 4.09 28.40 36.10
N VAL A 14 2.84 28.84 36.26
CA VAL A 14 1.70 28.22 35.57
C VAL A 14 1.80 28.43 34.05
N LEU A 15 2.15 29.63 33.60
CA LEU A 15 2.36 29.92 32.16
C LEU A 15 3.52 29.12 31.55
N ILE A 16 4.61 28.90 32.29
CA ILE A 16 5.74 28.07 31.84
C ILE A 16 5.36 26.58 31.79
N GLY A 17 4.53 26.11 32.73
CA GLY A 17 4.02 24.74 32.76
C GLY A 17 3.14 24.38 31.56
N PHE A 18 2.39 25.34 30.99
CA PHE A 18 1.59 25.11 29.79
C PHE A 18 2.40 25.15 28.48
N SER A 19 3.53 25.86 28.44
CA SER A 19 4.44 25.87 27.27
C SER A 19 5.28 24.60 27.11
N ALA A 20 5.30 23.70 28.10
CA ALA A 20 6.07 22.45 28.03
C ALA A 20 5.36 21.31 27.28
N PHE A 21 4.09 21.49 26.87
CA PHE A 21 3.49 20.64 25.83
C PHE A 21 3.98 21.10 24.45
N ALA A 22 5.30 21.00 24.23
CA ALA A 22 5.83 21.07 22.89
C ALA A 22 5.23 19.90 22.09
N GLN A 23 4.62 20.21 20.95
CA GLN A 23 4.26 19.19 19.96
C GLN A 23 5.53 18.39 19.68
N LYS A 24 5.54 17.09 20.02
CA LYS A 24 6.64 16.19 19.65
C LYS A 24 6.72 16.22 18.12
N ASN A 25 7.76 16.85 17.59
CA ASN A 25 7.97 16.91 16.15
C ASN A 25 8.32 15.50 15.66
N VAL A 26 7.31 14.80 15.14
CA VAL A 26 7.44 13.48 14.52
C VAL A 26 8.41 13.53 13.34
N TRP A 27 8.40 14.65 12.61
CA TRP A 27 9.15 14.85 11.38
C TRP A 27 10.27 15.86 11.57
N GLN A 28 11.46 15.50 11.11
CA GLN A 28 12.61 16.39 11.06
C GLN A 28 13.17 16.36 9.64
N LYS A 29 13.29 17.52 8.99
CA LYS A 29 13.94 17.58 7.68
C LYS A 29 15.37 17.06 7.80
N SER A 30 15.78 16.26 6.81
CA SER A 30 17.06 15.56 6.80
C SER A 30 17.63 15.53 5.38
N THR A 31 18.81 14.95 5.23
CA THR A 31 19.41 14.62 3.94
C THR A 31 19.85 13.17 3.97
N SER A 32 19.90 12.52 2.81
CA SER A 32 20.41 11.16 2.68
C SER A 32 21.10 11.00 1.33
N ASN A 33 22.13 10.15 1.31
CA ASN A 33 22.85 9.74 0.11
C ASN A 33 22.43 8.32 -0.34
N GLY A 34 21.30 7.81 0.16
CA GLY A 34 20.78 6.50 -0.23
C GLY A 34 20.13 6.52 -1.62
N SER A 35 19.26 5.53 -1.85
CA SER A 35 18.57 5.38 -3.13
C SER A 35 17.06 5.19 -2.97
N LEU A 36 16.33 5.51 -4.04
CA LEU A 36 14.92 5.24 -4.24
C LEU A 36 14.77 4.24 -5.38
N ASN A 37 14.37 2.99 -5.09
CA ASN A 37 14.18 1.93 -6.09
C ASN A 37 15.40 1.82 -7.04
N ALA A 38 16.61 1.71 -6.48
CA ALA A 38 17.91 1.70 -7.17
C ALA A 38 18.32 2.97 -7.93
N ILE A 39 17.51 4.04 -7.93
CA ILE A 39 17.93 5.36 -8.41
C ILE A 39 18.57 6.11 -7.25
N SER A 40 19.80 6.60 -7.42
CA SER A 40 20.43 7.43 -6.39
C SER A 40 19.58 8.67 -6.11
N ILE A 41 19.44 9.06 -4.85
CA ILE A 41 18.72 10.29 -4.49
C ILE A 41 19.33 11.52 -5.19
N SER A 42 20.64 11.51 -5.43
CA SER A 42 21.36 12.57 -6.17
C SER A 42 20.87 12.75 -7.61
N ASP A 43 20.29 11.71 -8.20
CA ASP A 43 19.87 11.71 -9.60
C ASP A 43 18.38 12.08 -9.74
N LEU A 44 17.68 12.22 -8.61
CA LEU A 44 16.30 12.66 -8.56
C LEU A 44 16.20 14.18 -8.75
N ASN A 45 15.10 14.63 -9.32
CA ASN A 45 14.80 16.05 -9.44
C ASN A 45 14.46 16.64 -8.05
N GLU A 46 15.41 17.39 -7.49
CA GLU A 46 15.33 18.05 -6.18
C GLU A 46 14.08 18.92 -5.95
N LYS A 47 13.40 19.35 -7.02
CA LYS A 47 12.15 20.14 -6.89
C LYS A 47 10.93 19.29 -6.52
N ASN A 48 11.04 17.97 -6.58
CA ASN A 48 9.92 17.05 -6.49
C ASN A 48 10.09 15.99 -5.39
N TYR A 49 11.12 16.12 -4.54
CA TYR A 49 11.29 15.28 -3.37
C TYR A 49 11.84 16.07 -2.18
N GLU A 50 11.55 15.56 -0.98
CA GLU A 50 12.10 16.03 0.29
C GLU A 50 12.44 14.81 1.16
N ILE A 51 13.40 14.94 2.06
CA ILE A 51 13.85 13.86 2.95
C ILE A 51 13.57 14.23 4.40
N PHE A 52 13.01 13.29 5.13
CA PHE A 52 12.66 13.45 6.53
C PHE A 52 13.14 12.29 7.37
N LYS A 53 13.65 12.58 8.56
CA LYS A 53 13.78 11.61 9.64
C LYS A 53 12.46 11.56 10.41
N MET A 54 11.97 10.35 10.68
CA MET A 54 10.71 10.12 11.40
C MET A 54 10.97 9.46 12.75
N ASP A 55 10.37 9.99 13.82
CA ASP A 55 10.25 9.25 15.08
C ASP A 55 9.14 8.19 14.95
N PHE A 56 9.53 6.98 14.57
CA PHE A 56 8.60 5.86 14.34
C PHE A 56 7.75 5.55 15.58
N ASN A 57 8.35 5.58 16.78
CA ASN A 57 7.62 5.27 18.02
C ASN A 57 6.56 6.34 18.32
N ALA A 58 6.91 7.62 18.16
CA ALA A 58 5.94 8.70 18.31
C ALA A 58 4.81 8.62 17.26
N PHE A 59 5.15 8.27 16.02
CA PHE A 59 4.17 8.11 14.95
C PHE A 59 3.21 6.95 15.20
N GLN A 60 3.73 5.79 15.62
CA GLN A 60 2.91 4.62 15.95
C GLN A 60 1.98 4.90 17.14
N GLN A 61 2.47 5.60 18.17
CA GLN A 61 1.65 6.02 19.31
C GLN A 61 0.50 6.96 18.90
N ALA A 62 0.74 7.86 17.95
CA ALA A 62 -0.30 8.75 17.43
C ALA A 62 -1.43 7.98 16.73
N LEU A 63 -1.14 6.79 16.19
CA LEU A 63 -2.12 5.95 15.50
C LEU A 63 -2.88 4.97 16.41
N ALA A 64 -2.41 4.74 17.63
CA ALA A 64 -2.93 3.69 18.51
C ALA A 64 -4.44 3.79 18.80
N ASN A 65 -5.01 5.00 18.74
CA ASN A 65 -6.43 5.26 19.01
C ASN A 65 -7.28 5.46 17.75
N ALA A 66 -6.74 5.20 16.55
CA ALA A 66 -7.51 5.28 15.31
C ALA A 66 -8.64 4.24 15.33
N PRO A 67 -9.92 4.63 15.20
CA PRO A 67 -11.03 3.69 15.17
C PRO A 67 -11.07 2.93 13.84
N LEU A 68 -11.67 1.75 13.84
CA LEU A 68 -11.95 1.01 12.62
C LEU A 68 -12.92 1.78 11.71
N ARG A 69 -12.59 1.83 10.42
CA ARG A 69 -13.43 2.46 9.40
C ARG A 69 -14.81 1.80 9.37
N GLY A 70 -15.85 2.60 9.58
CA GLY A 70 -17.25 2.18 9.50
C GLY A 70 -17.88 1.77 10.84
N GLU A 71 -17.11 1.60 11.91
CA GLU A 71 -17.67 1.24 13.23
C GLU A 71 -18.03 2.46 14.09
N ASN A 72 -17.33 3.59 13.91
CA ASN A 72 -17.53 4.76 14.76
C ASN A 72 -18.47 5.79 14.11
N THR A 73 -19.67 5.95 14.68
CA THR A 73 -20.67 6.93 14.24
C THR A 73 -20.27 8.39 14.52
N GLN A 74 -19.34 8.63 15.45
CA GLN A 74 -18.84 9.97 15.79
C GLN A 74 -17.63 10.38 14.95
N GLY A 75 -17.17 9.53 14.03
CA GLY A 75 -15.95 9.74 13.25
C GLY A 75 -14.68 9.55 14.07
N SER A 76 -13.53 9.71 13.42
CA SER A 76 -12.22 9.59 14.08
C SER A 76 -11.77 10.92 14.69
N GLN A 77 -11.25 10.86 15.92
CA GLN A 77 -10.57 11.97 16.59
C GLN A 77 -9.04 11.91 16.41
N THR A 78 -8.54 10.85 15.79
CA THR A 78 -7.11 10.65 15.56
C THR A 78 -6.68 11.46 14.37
N ILE A 79 -5.81 12.44 14.61
CA ILE A 79 -5.22 13.30 13.59
C ILE A 79 -3.72 13.08 13.58
N ILE A 80 -3.17 12.86 12.40
CA ILE A 80 -1.71 12.81 12.17
C ILE A 80 -1.32 13.89 11.17
N SER A 81 -0.05 14.29 11.21
CA SER A 81 0.55 15.12 10.18
C SER A 81 1.49 14.30 9.32
N VAL A 82 1.42 14.45 8.00
CA VAL A 82 2.31 13.80 7.03
C VAL A 82 2.87 14.86 6.08
N PRO A 83 4.19 14.87 5.79
CA PRO A 83 4.77 15.80 4.84
C PRO A 83 4.29 15.53 3.41
N ASN A 84 4.08 16.61 2.65
CA ASN A 84 3.87 16.57 1.20
C ASN A 84 5.20 16.73 0.43
N ALA A 85 5.15 16.70 -0.91
CA ALA A 85 6.34 16.80 -1.75
C ALA A 85 7.05 18.17 -1.69
N GLN A 86 6.43 19.20 -1.10
CA GLN A 86 7.04 20.51 -0.81
C GLN A 86 7.57 20.60 0.63
N GLY A 87 7.49 19.50 1.38
CA GLY A 87 7.91 19.40 2.76
C GLY A 87 7.00 20.12 3.76
N GLN A 88 5.78 20.49 3.34
CA GLN A 88 4.76 21.05 4.21
C GLN A 88 4.00 19.91 4.88
N LEU A 89 3.74 20.04 6.18
CA LEU A 89 2.98 19.05 6.94
C LEU A 89 1.48 19.25 6.70
N GLU A 90 0.81 18.22 6.20
CA GLU A 90 -0.65 18.18 6.02
C GLU A 90 -1.29 17.29 7.08
N SER A 91 -2.41 17.76 7.65
CA SER A 91 -3.10 17.07 8.74
C SER A 91 -4.26 16.22 8.22
N PHE A 92 -4.23 14.94 8.58
CA PHE A 92 -5.21 13.93 8.18
C PHE A 92 -5.93 13.35 9.39
N ARG A 93 -7.26 13.25 9.29
CA ARG A 93 -8.08 12.47 10.21
C ARG A 93 -8.05 11.01 9.76
N VAL A 94 -7.61 10.09 10.61
CA VAL A 94 -7.23 8.73 10.23
C VAL A 94 -8.14 7.66 10.83
N PHE A 95 -8.45 6.64 10.04
CA PHE A 95 -9.18 5.44 10.44
C PHE A 95 -8.32 4.21 10.12
N GLU A 96 -8.38 3.19 10.98
CA GLU A 96 -7.84 1.88 10.64
C GLU A 96 -8.70 1.27 9.53
N ALA A 97 -8.05 0.82 8.45
CA ALA A 97 -8.69 0.21 7.29
C ALA A 97 -7.87 -1.02 6.87
N PRO A 98 -7.99 -2.13 7.64
CA PRO A 98 -7.21 -3.33 7.41
C PRO A 98 -7.43 -3.87 6.00
N VAL A 99 -6.33 -4.25 5.34
CA VAL A 99 -6.37 -5.01 4.08
C VAL A 99 -6.27 -6.51 4.31
N PHE A 100 -6.05 -6.94 5.55
CA PHE A 100 -6.05 -8.35 5.94
C PHE A 100 -7.44 -8.75 6.46
N ASP A 101 -7.79 -10.02 6.33
CA ASP A 101 -8.96 -10.57 7.02
C ASP A 101 -8.73 -10.62 8.53
N GLU A 102 -9.80 -10.85 9.30
CA GLU A 102 -9.77 -10.79 10.77
C GLU A 102 -8.75 -11.79 11.37
N GLU A 103 -8.63 -12.98 10.78
CA GLU A 103 -7.69 -14.02 11.22
C GLU A 103 -6.25 -13.58 11.01
N LEU A 104 -5.91 -13.10 9.80
CA LEU A 104 -4.56 -12.65 9.48
C LEU A 104 -4.17 -11.38 10.24
N SER A 105 -5.12 -10.46 10.44
CA SER A 105 -4.92 -9.27 11.29
C SER A 105 -4.66 -9.63 12.75
N ALA A 106 -5.28 -10.70 13.28
CA ALA A 106 -5.04 -11.16 14.63
C ALA A 106 -3.67 -11.87 14.77
N GLU A 107 -3.22 -12.55 13.71
CA GLU A 107 -1.91 -13.21 13.67
C GLU A 107 -0.75 -12.21 13.57
N TYR A 108 -0.93 -11.11 12.81
CA TYR A 108 0.08 -10.06 12.59
C TYR A 108 -0.41 -8.66 13.00
N PRO A 109 -0.68 -8.40 14.29
CA PRO A 109 -1.27 -7.14 14.77
C PRO A 109 -0.37 -5.91 14.57
N GLU A 110 0.92 -6.12 14.34
CA GLU A 110 1.91 -5.08 14.03
C GLU A 110 1.89 -4.62 12.56
N ILE A 111 1.22 -5.36 11.67
CA ILE A 111 1.04 -5.00 10.26
C ILE A 111 -0.36 -4.43 10.08
N LYS A 112 -0.43 -3.11 9.91
CA LYS A 112 -1.70 -2.37 9.83
C LYS A 112 -1.78 -1.52 8.57
N SER A 113 -3.00 -1.14 8.24
CA SER A 113 -3.30 -0.23 7.14
C SER A 113 -4.36 0.77 7.55
N TYR A 114 -4.23 1.98 7.02
CA TYR A 114 -5.02 3.14 7.43
C TYR A 114 -5.47 3.94 6.22
N VAL A 115 -6.61 4.59 6.37
CA VAL A 115 -7.08 5.63 5.45
C VAL A 115 -7.23 6.94 6.22
N GLY A 116 -6.85 8.05 5.59
CA GLY A 116 -6.97 9.38 6.15
C GLY A 116 -7.65 10.34 5.20
N PHE A 117 -8.37 11.30 5.77
CA PHE A 117 -8.99 12.40 5.03
C PHE A 117 -8.39 13.71 5.50
N SER A 118 -8.00 14.58 4.56
CA SER A 118 -7.43 15.87 4.93
C SER A 118 -8.43 16.69 5.74
N THR A 119 -7.92 17.43 6.72
CA THR A 119 -8.71 18.33 7.57
C THR A 119 -8.90 19.72 6.96
N LEU A 120 -8.15 20.04 5.90
CA LEU A 120 -8.11 21.36 5.27
C LEU A 120 -8.59 21.33 3.81
N ASN A 121 -8.30 20.26 3.08
CA ASN A 121 -8.57 20.15 1.65
C ASN A 121 -9.55 19.02 1.37
N ASP A 122 -10.77 19.38 0.98
CA ASP A 122 -11.79 18.40 0.59
C ASP A 122 -11.31 17.60 -0.63
N GLY A 123 -11.40 16.28 -0.54
CA GLY A 123 -11.00 15.35 -1.61
C GLY A 123 -9.57 14.82 -1.51
N THR A 124 -8.69 15.42 -0.70
CA THR A 124 -7.35 14.86 -0.45
C THR A 124 -7.43 13.66 0.51
N ARG A 125 -6.88 12.53 0.06
CA ARG A 125 -6.90 11.27 0.80
C ARG A 125 -5.50 10.74 1.05
N LEU A 126 -5.32 10.12 2.21
CA LEU A 126 -4.10 9.44 2.61
C LEU A 126 -4.39 7.94 2.70
N ARG A 127 -3.50 7.14 2.10
CA ARG A 127 -3.39 5.71 2.38
C ARG A 127 -2.04 5.43 3.00
N MET A 128 -2.04 4.57 4.00
CA MET A 128 -0.84 4.31 4.76
C MET A 128 -0.80 2.86 5.23
N SER A 129 0.32 2.21 4.98
CA SER A 129 0.66 0.92 5.55
C SER A 129 1.73 1.10 6.62
N VAL A 130 1.54 0.46 7.76
CA VAL A 130 2.48 0.45 8.88
C VAL A 130 2.86 -0.99 9.16
N ALA A 131 4.16 -1.26 9.22
CA ALA A 131 4.74 -2.53 9.60
C ALA A 131 5.88 -2.27 10.60
N PRO A 132 6.47 -3.31 11.23
CA PRO A 132 7.59 -3.12 12.14
C PRO A 132 8.71 -2.30 11.52
N ASN A 133 8.98 -1.12 12.09
CA ASN A 133 10.00 -0.16 11.65
C ASN A 133 9.84 0.35 10.20
N ASN A 134 8.65 0.25 9.60
CA ASN A 134 8.40 0.75 8.25
C ASN A 134 7.02 1.42 8.14
N VAL A 135 6.97 2.59 7.50
CA VAL A 135 5.74 3.29 7.15
C VAL A 135 5.80 3.72 5.69
N GLU A 136 4.78 3.35 4.95
CA GLU A 136 4.64 3.77 3.57
C GLU A 136 3.32 4.50 3.38
N THR A 137 3.35 5.62 2.65
CA THR A 137 2.15 6.41 2.37
C THR A 137 1.95 6.68 0.89
N MET A 138 0.70 6.97 0.55
CA MET A 138 0.25 7.50 -0.72
C MET A 138 -0.78 8.59 -0.41
N ILE A 139 -0.49 9.83 -0.81
CA ILE A 139 -1.42 10.95 -0.72
C ILE A 139 -1.94 11.24 -2.12
N SER A 140 -3.25 11.05 -2.27
CA SER A 140 -4.00 11.32 -3.50
C SER A 140 -4.66 12.69 -3.41
N TYR A 141 -4.51 13.48 -4.47
CA TYR A 141 -5.14 14.79 -4.63
C TYR A 141 -6.09 14.75 -5.82
N VAL A 142 -7.04 15.69 -5.87
CA VAL A 142 -7.99 15.82 -6.98
C VAL A 142 -7.33 16.49 -8.20
N ASP A 143 -6.45 17.46 -7.94
CA ASP A 143 -5.94 18.43 -8.91
C ASP A 143 -4.40 18.49 -8.97
N LYS A 144 -3.71 17.57 -8.29
CA LYS A 144 -2.24 17.56 -8.16
C LYS A 144 -1.69 16.13 -8.27
N PRO A 145 -0.40 15.97 -8.63
CA PRO A 145 0.23 14.65 -8.65
C PRO A 145 0.18 13.95 -7.30
N THR A 146 -0.05 12.64 -7.32
CA THR A 146 0.07 11.78 -6.13
C THR A 146 1.46 11.88 -5.52
N VAL A 147 1.51 11.93 -4.20
CA VAL A 147 2.75 11.97 -3.41
C VAL A 147 2.91 10.65 -2.67
N PHE A 148 4.12 10.11 -2.66
CA PHE A 148 4.48 8.88 -1.97
C PHE A 148 5.52 9.16 -0.90
N MET A 149 5.46 8.40 0.18
CA MET A 149 6.50 8.35 1.19
C MET A 149 6.90 6.89 1.43
N GLN A 150 8.20 6.64 1.50
CA GLN A 150 8.78 5.34 1.78
C GLN A 150 10.19 5.50 2.37
N PRO A 151 10.72 4.48 3.06
CA PRO A 151 12.09 4.53 3.56
C PRO A 151 13.11 4.62 2.43
N VAL A 152 14.23 5.27 2.70
CA VAL A 152 15.36 5.35 1.78
C VAL A 152 16.11 4.02 1.79
N THR A 153 16.37 3.48 0.61
CA THR A 153 17.15 2.24 0.48
C THR A 153 18.61 2.52 0.86
N GLY A 154 19.12 1.73 1.81
CA GLY A 154 20.45 1.91 2.39
C GLY A 154 20.49 2.88 3.59
N ASP A 155 19.37 3.49 3.96
CA ASP A 155 19.27 4.44 5.07
C ASP A 155 17.86 4.43 5.69
N ALA A 156 17.58 3.40 6.49
CA ALA A 156 16.24 3.12 7.02
C ALA A 156 15.73 4.16 8.05
N ASP A 157 16.60 5.04 8.56
CA ASP A 157 16.23 6.14 9.45
C ASP A 157 15.56 7.29 8.70
N ASN A 158 15.81 7.39 7.39
CA ASN A 158 15.35 8.47 6.55
C ASN A 158 14.25 8.00 5.60
N TYR A 159 13.25 8.87 5.43
CA TYR A 159 12.12 8.69 4.53
C TYR A 159 12.21 9.71 3.41
N ILE A 160 11.97 9.26 2.19
CA ILE A 160 11.84 10.14 1.03
C ILE A 160 10.37 10.36 0.74
N VAL A 161 9.98 11.63 0.63
CA VAL A 161 8.65 12.08 0.23
C VAL A 161 8.78 12.62 -1.18
N TYR A 162 8.09 12.04 -2.15
CA TYR A 162 8.30 12.39 -3.57
C TYR A 162 7.02 12.24 -4.38
N ASN A 163 6.95 12.97 -5.49
CA ASN A 163 5.96 12.71 -6.54
C ASN A 163 6.61 12.00 -7.73
N ARG A 164 5.80 11.48 -8.67
CA ARG A 164 6.32 10.74 -9.83
C ARG A 164 7.33 11.54 -10.67
N LEU A 165 7.23 12.87 -10.71
CA LEU A 165 8.12 13.76 -11.47
C LEU A 165 9.54 13.83 -10.86
N ALA A 166 9.74 13.37 -9.62
CA ALA A 166 11.06 13.27 -9.01
C ALA A 166 12.00 12.32 -9.76
N ARG A 167 11.47 11.27 -10.39
CA ARG A 167 12.25 10.29 -11.16
C ARG A 167 12.63 10.78 -12.56
N GLY A 168 12.36 12.04 -12.90
CA GLY A 168 12.67 12.62 -14.20
C GLY A 168 11.80 12.06 -15.34
N ASN A 169 12.33 12.13 -16.56
CA ASN A 169 11.68 11.54 -17.74
C ASN A 169 11.81 10.01 -17.66
N TYR A 170 10.76 9.35 -17.17
CA TYR A 170 10.62 7.90 -17.24
C TYR A 170 10.70 7.48 -18.72
N THR A 171 11.77 6.82 -19.13
CA THR A 171 12.06 6.50 -20.53
C THR A 171 11.33 5.26 -21.04
N GLU A 172 10.60 4.55 -20.18
CA GLU A 172 9.77 3.42 -20.58
C GLU A 172 8.28 3.80 -20.58
N ASP A 173 7.70 3.88 -21.78
CA ASP A 173 6.25 3.99 -21.92
C ASP A 173 5.56 2.82 -21.23
N PHE A 174 4.47 3.07 -20.51
CA PHE A 174 3.61 2.01 -19.99
C PHE A 174 3.02 1.22 -21.18
N LYS A 175 3.55 0.01 -21.42
CA LYS A 175 3.10 -0.87 -22.49
C LYS A 175 2.10 -1.88 -21.95
N CYS A 176 0.82 -1.61 -22.16
CA CYS A 176 -0.25 -2.60 -21.93
C CYS A 176 -0.43 -3.45 -23.20
N ASN A 177 0.17 -4.63 -23.21
CA ASN A 177 0.01 -5.58 -24.32
C ASN A 177 -1.24 -6.45 -24.10
N VAL A 178 -1.95 -6.75 -25.18
CA VAL A 178 -3.05 -7.73 -25.19
C VAL A 178 -2.63 -8.90 -26.06
N ARG A 179 -2.76 -10.14 -25.57
CA ARG A 179 -2.53 -11.32 -26.41
C ARG A 179 -3.55 -11.34 -27.54
N GLU A 180 -3.12 -11.61 -28.77
CA GLU A 180 -4.01 -11.59 -29.95
C GLU A 180 -5.26 -12.46 -29.81
N GLU A 181 -5.17 -13.56 -29.06
CA GLU A 181 -6.28 -14.48 -28.78
C GLU A 181 -7.47 -13.76 -28.13
N PHE A 182 -7.22 -12.80 -27.22
CA PHE A 182 -8.27 -11.99 -26.60
C PHE A 182 -8.76 -10.86 -27.52
N SER A 183 -7.90 -10.34 -28.41
CA SER A 183 -8.27 -9.32 -29.40
C SER A 183 -9.30 -9.84 -30.42
N LYS A 184 -9.27 -11.15 -30.73
CA LYS A 184 -10.18 -11.80 -31.69
C LYS A 184 -11.46 -12.36 -31.05
N THR A 185 -11.60 -12.27 -29.71
CA THR A 185 -12.76 -12.79 -28.95
C THR A 185 -13.80 -11.70 -28.66
N THR A 186 -13.95 -10.72 -29.55
CA THR A 186 -15.22 -9.98 -29.71
C THR A 186 -16.24 -10.85 -30.45
N LYS A 187 -16.41 -12.11 -30.03
CA LYS A 187 -17.45 -12.98 -30.56
C LYS A 187 -18.70 -12.80 -29.72
N ASN A 188 -19.67 -12.07 -30.29
CA ASN A 188 -21.09 -12.08 -29.93
C ASN A 188 -21.35 -12.04 -28.43
N LEU A 189 -21.17 -10.87 -27.81
CA LEU A 189 -21.99 -10.54 -26.66
C LEU A 189 -23.43 -10.56 -27.17
N ASP A 190 -24.16 -11.63 -26.84
CA ASP A 190 -25.59 -11.70 -27.10
C ASP A 190 -26.20 -10.45 -26.47
N ASN A 191 -26.81 -9.61 -27.31
CA ASN A 191 -27.26 -8.25 -26.99
C ASN A 191 -28.44 -8.24 -26.00
N SER A 192 -28.70 -9.35 -25.32
CA SER A 192 -29.94 -9.66 -24.59
C SER A 192 -29.83 -9.54 -23.08
N VAL A 193 -28.65 -9.28 -22.49
CA VAL A 193 -28.53 -8.93 -21.06
C VAL A 193 -27.44 -7.88 -20.80
N LEU A 194 -27.42 -6.80 -21.58
CA LEU A 194 -26.86 -5.53 -21.10
C LEU A 194 -27.99 -4.81 -20.34
N THR A 195 -28.36 -5.31 -19.16
CA THR A 195 -29.03 -4.42 -18.22
C THR A 195 -28.04 -3.32 -17.93
N ALA A 196 -28.35 -2.10 -18.38
CA ALA A 196 -27.67 -0.88 -17.98
C ALA A 196 -27.82 -0.73 -16.47
N ARG A 197 -27.00 -1.46 -15.72
CA ARG A 197 -26.76 -1.15 -14.32
C ARG A 197 -25.91 0.10 -14.33
N ASP A 198 -26.35 1.11 -13.60
CA ASP A 198 -25.50 2.26 -13.33
C ASP A 198 -24.14 1.75 -12.82
N ALA A 199 -23.06 2.34 -13.33
CA ALA A 199 -21.71 2.00 -12.91
C ALA A 199 -21.49 2.24 -11.40
N ASN A 200 -22.40 3.00 -10.76
CA ASN A 200 -22.36 3.35 -9.36
C ASN A 200 -23.67 2.97 -8.66
N ASP A 201 -23.72 1.75 -8.12
CA ASP A 201 -24.79 1.32 -7.21
C ASP A 201 -24.49 1.67 -5.74
N GLN A 202 -23.47 2.50 -5.49
CA GLN A 202 -23.00 2.95 -4.17
C GLN A 202 -22.61 1.80 -3.22
N LEU A 203 -22.39 0.59 -3.75
CA LEU A 203 -21.98 -0.57 -2.98
C LEU A 203 -20.47 -0.80 -3.11
N LEU A 204 -19.78 -0.64 -1.98
CA LEU A 204 -18.38 -1.05 -1.85
C LEU A 204 -18.30 -2.59 -1.80
N ARG A 205 -17.80 -3.20 -2.88
CA ARG A 205 -17.64 -4.65 -2.99
C ARG A 205 -16.30 -5.07 -2.39
N LYS A 206 -16.33 -6.07 -1.51
CA LYS A 206 -15.15 -6.66 -0.89
C LYS A 206 -14.84 -8.00 -1.55
N PHE A 207 -13.62 -8.17 -2.06
CA PHE A 207 -13.15 -9.43 -2.66
C PHE A 207 -12.07 -10.06 -1.78
N ARG A 208 -12.22 -11.37 -1.51
CA ARG A 208 -11.20 -12.17 -0.84
C ARG A 208 -10.08 -12.45 -1.83
N LEU A 209 -8.95 -11.83 -1.60
CA LEU A 209 -7.75 -11.96 -2.40
C LEU A 209 -6.82 -12.99 -1.72
N VAL A 210 -6.32 -13.95 -2.48
CA VAL A 210 -5.20 -14.78 -2.07
C VAL A 210 -3.98 -14.37 -2.88
N VAL A 211 -2.93 -13.94 -2.18
CA VAL A 211 -1.66 -13.56 -2.79
C VAL A 211 -0.65 -14.67 -2.53
N SER A 212 -0.17 -15.28 -3.61
CA SER A 212 1.01 -16.15 -3.54
C SER A 212 2.25 -15.35 -3.91
N VAL A 213 3.40 -15.73 -3.37
CA VAL A 213 4.68 -15.09 -3.70
C VAL A 213 5.75 -16.14 -3.95
N THR A 214 6.68 -15.87 -4.88
CA THR A 214 7.83 -16.75 -5.11
C THR A 214 8.82 -16.67 -3.95
N GLY A 215 9.68 -17.68 -3.81
CA GLY A 215 10.74 -17.70 -2.81
C GLY A 215 11.68 -16.49 -2.93
N GLU A 216 11.98 -16.05 -4.15
CA GLU A 216 12.83 -14.89 -4.39
C GLU A 216 12.16 -13.60 -3.91
N TYR A 217 10.84 -13.46 -4.05
CA TYR A 217 10.11 -12.29 -3.54
C TYR A 217 10.24 -12.21 -2.03
N THR A 218 10.00 -13.32 -1.34
CA THR A 218 10.13 -13.37 0.12
C THR A 218 11.57 -13.08 0.56
N GLN A 219 12.57 -13.64 -0.12
CA GLN A 219 13.98 -13.36 0.16
C GLN A 219 14.33 -11.88 0.02
N TYR A 220 13.77 -11.19 -0.98
CA TYR A 220 14.01 -9.76 -1.18
C TYR A 220 13.58 -8.91 0.02
N PHE A 221 12.42 -9.21 0.61
CA PHE A 221 11.89 -8.47 1.77
C PHE A 221 12.45 -8.93 3.12
N GLY A 222 13.40 -9.87 3.14
CA GLY A 222 14.11 -10.31 4.35
C GLY A 222 13.99 -11.81 4.66
N GLY A 223 13.29 -12.57 3.82
CA GLY A 223 13.28 -14.04 3.84
C GLY A 223 12.24 -14.69 4.75
N THR A 224 11.39 -13.91 5.43
CA THR A 224 10.35 -14.43 6.32
C THR A 224 8.95 -14.11 5.82
N LYS A 225 7.97 -14.95 6.18
CA LYS A 225 6.55 -14.71 5.83
C LYS A 225 5.99 -13.37 6.35
N PRO A 226 6.27 -12.95 7.60
CA PRO A 226 5.76 -11.66 8.10
C PRO A 226 6.28 -10.47 7.29
N GLN A 227 7.52 -10.53 6.82
CA GLN A 227 8.09 -9.49 5.97
C GLN A 227 7.48 -9.47 4.56
N ALA A 228 7.23 -10.64 3.97
CA ALA A 228 6.50 -10.72 2.71
C ALA A 228 5.06 -10.18 2.86
N LEU A 229 4.38 -10.51 3.96
CA LEU A 229 3.06 -9.98 4.29
C LEU A 229 3.07 -8.46 4.49
N ALA A 230 4.11 -7.89 5.12
CA ALA A 230 4.24 -6.45 5.25
C ALA A 230 4.33 -5.76 3.87
N ALA A 231 5.08 -6.33 2.93
CA ALA A 231 5.17 -5.84 1.56
C ALA A 231 3.85 -6.01 0.76
N ILE A 232 3.15 -7.13 0.96
CA ILE A 232 1.80 -7.35 0.40
C ILE A 232 0.83 -6.31 0.97
N ASN A 233 0.84 -6.05 2.28
CA ASN A 233 0.01 -5.03 2.93
C ASN A 233 0.28 -3.63 2.33
N ALA A 234 1.55 -3.25 2.16
CA ALA A 234 1.89 -1.97 1.54
C ALA A 234 1.36 -1.85 0.11
N SER A 235 1.52 -2.91 -0.69
CA SER A 235 1.03 -2.96 -2.07
C SER A 235 -0.49 -2.87 -2.14
N ILE A 236 -1.20 -3.73 -1.42
CA ILE A 236 -2.66 -3.80 -1.46
C ILE A 236 -3.30 -2.55 -0.84
N THR A 237 -2.66 -1.92 0.14
CA THR A 237 -3.10 -0.64 0.69
C THR A 237 -3.16 0.46 -0.37
N ARG A 238 -2.15 0.54 -1.24
CA ARG A 238 -2.11 1.48 -2.37
C ARG A 238 -3.08 1.08 -3.48
N VAL A 239 -3.17 -0.21 -3.81
CA VAL A 239 -4.13 -0.73 -4.81
C VAL A 239 -5.57 -0.40 -4.41
N ASN A 240 -5.92 -0.59 -3.14
CA ASN A 240 -7.25 -0.25 -2.62
C ASN A 240 -7.56 1.25 -2.72
N GLU A 241 -6.57 2.15 -2.78
CA GLU A 241 -6.86 3.57 -3.03
C GLU A 241 -7.48 3.78 -4.41
N VAL A 242 -6.89 3.14 -5.41
CA VAL A 242 -7.30 3.26 -6.80
C VAL A 242 -8.61 2.54 -7.03
N TYR A 243 -8.70 1.28 -6.60
CA TYR A 243 -9.88 0.44 -6.84
C TYR A 243 -11.11 0.88 -6.05
N GLU A 244 -10.96 1.41 -4.83
CA GLU A 244 -12.10 1.95 -4.10
C GLU A 244 -12.61 3.24 -4.75
N THR A 245 -11.71 4.10 -5.24
CA THR A 245 -12.07 5.37 -5.87
C THR A 245 -12.74 5.16 -7.22
N ASP A 246 -12.16 4.32 -8.08
CA ASP A 246 -12.55 4.23 -9.49
C ASP A 246 -13.60 3.14 -9.75
N MET A 247 -13.67 2.11 -8.89
CA MET A 247 -14.50 0.93 -9.12
C MET A 247 -15.36 0.52 -7.91
N ALA A 248 -15.27 1.22 -6.78
CA ALA A 248 -15.90 0.82 -5.52
C ALA A 248 -15.57 -0.65 -5.14
N ILE A 249 -14.30 -1.03 -5.33
CA ILE A 249 -13.77 -2.37 -5.01
C ILE A 249 -12.73 -2.26 -3.91
N ASN A 250 -12.81 -3.12 -2.90
CA ASN A 250 -11.83 -3.30 -1.84
C ASN A 250 -11.33 -4.76 -1.83
N PHE A 251 -10.02 -4.95 -1.86
CA PHE A 251 -9.39 -6.26 -1.72
C PHE A 251 -9.01 -6.52 -0.27
N ILE A 252 -9.36 -7.72 0.20
CA ILE A 252 -9.02 -8.24 1.52
C ILE A 252 -8.16 -9.48 1.34
N VAL A 253 -6.90 -9.40 1.75
CA VAL A 253 -5.94 -10.50 1.73
C VAL A 253 -6.35 -11.51 2.79
N SER A 254 -6.62 -12.74 2.34
CA SER A 254 -7.02 -13.81 3.24
C SER A 254 -5.82 -14.41 3.98
N ALA A 255 -6.04 -14.86 5.22
CA ALA A 255 -5.11 -15.67 6.01
C ALA A 255 -4.59 -16.90 5.26
N LEU A 256 -5.39 -17.43 4.34
CA LEU A 256 -5.00 -18.54 3.46
C LEU A 256 -3.75 -18.24 2.61
N SER A 257 -3.42 -16.96 2.39
CA SER A 257 -2.18 -16.56 1.71
C SER A 257 -0.92 -17.08 2.43
N ASN A 258 -0.97 -17.31 3.75
CA ASN A 258 0.12 -17.94 4.50
C ASN A 258 0.55 -19.30 3.96
N ASN A 259 -0.38 -20.05 3.34
CA ASN A 259 -0.13 -21.38 2.80
C ASN A 259 0.56 -21.34 1.42
N VAL A 260 0.59 -20.17 0.79
CA VAL A 260 1.14 -19.97 -0.57
C VAL A 260 2.19 -18.86 -0.62
N ILE A 261 2.72 -18.47 0.54
CA ILE A 261 3.93 -17.67 0.67
C ILE A 261 5.11 -18.62 0.84
N TYR A 262 5.97 -18.65 -0.17
CA TYR A 262 7.16 -19.49 -0.19
C TYR A 262 8.39 -18.70 0.23
N THR A 263 9.26 -19.29 1.05
CA THR A 263 10.48 -18.64 1.58
C THR A 263 11.76 -19.14 0.91
N ASN A 264 11.69 -20.26 0.18
CA ASN A 264 12.85 -20.88 -0.46
C ASN A 264 12.59 -21.07 -1.96
N PRO A 265 13.34 -20.36 -2.83
CA PRO A 265 13.24 -20.45 -4.29
C PRO A 265 13.39 -21.87 -4.85
N ASN A 266 14.16 -22.73 -4.17
CA ASN A 266 14.42 -24.09 -4.66
C ASN A 266 13.26 -25.06 -4.41
N THR A 267 12.29 -24.68 -3.57
CA THR A 267 11.19 -25.56 -3.16
C THR A 267 9.82 -24.97 -3.46
N ASP A 268 9.77 -23.74 -3.97
CA ASP A 268 8.51 -23.17 -4.41
C ASP A 268 8.03 -23.86 -5.71
N PRO A 269 6.72 -23.81 -6.02
CA PRO A 269 6.16 -24.53 -7.16
C PRO A 269 6.29 -23.75 -8.49
N TYR A 270 7.09 -22.67 -8.51
CA TYR A 270 7.11 -21.73 -9.63
C TYR A 270 8.36 -21.89 -10.49
N SER A 271 8.16 -21.80 -11.80
CA SER A 271 9.26 -21.76 -12.75
C SER A 271 10.14 -20.52 -12.52
N PRO A 272 11.45 -20.59 -12.85
CA PRO A 272 12.33 -19.43 -12.82
C PRO A 272 11.75 -18.23 -13.60
N ALA A 273 12.02 -17.01 -13.14
CA ALA A 273 11.36 -15.79 -13.60
C ALA A 273 11.32 -15.59 -15.14
N ASN A 274 12.39 -15.96 -15.85
CA ASN A 274 12.46 -15.84 -17.32
C ASN A 274 11.53 -16.81 -18.06
N VAL A 275 11.11 -17.90 -17.43
CA VAL A 275 10.13 -18.85 -17.96
C VAL A 275 8.74 -18.54 -17.40
N GLY A 276 8.69 -18.27 -16.10
CA GLY A 276 7.49 -17.89 -15.35
C GLY A 276 6.74 -16.72 -15.95
N ALA A 277 7.40 -15.57 -16.07
CA ALA A 277 6.81 -14.34 -16.61
C ALA A 277 6.42 -14.47 -18.11
N ASN A 278 6.99 -15.43 -18.83
CA ASN A 278 6.61 -15.75 -20.21
C ASN A 278 5.35 -16.63 -20.33
N GLY A 279 4.67 -16.91 -19.22
CA GLY A 279 3.32 -17.48 -19.18
C GLY A 279 3.19 -18.77 -18.37
N ALA A 280 4.29 -19.38 -17.92
CA ALA A 280 4.23 -20.59 -17.10
C ALA A 280 3.53 -20.32 -15.74
N TRP A 281 3.79 -19.16 -15.14
CA TRP A 281 3.22 -18.78 -13.84
C TRP A 281 1.69 -18.74 -13.82
N ASN A 282 1.03 -18.46 -14.95
CA ASN A 282 -0.44 -18.44 -15.00
C ASN A 282 -1.04 -19.81 -14.62
N GLY A 283 -0.48 -20.89 -15.17
CA GLY A 283 -0.94 -22.26 -14.90
C GLY A 283 -0.43 -22.79 -13.56
N GLU A 284 0.82 -22.48 -13.21
CA GLU A 284 1.43 -22.89 -11.95
C GLU A 284 0.69 -22.29 -10.75
N LEU A 285 0.38 -20.99 -10.78
CA LEU A 285 -0.43 -20.35 -9.73
C LEU A 285 -1.80 -20.99 -9.61
N GLN A 286 -2.49 -21.21 -10.74
CA GLN A 286 -3.83 -21.79 -10.72
C GLN A 286 -3.83 -23.20 -10.10
N SER A 287 -2.81 -24.00 -10.42
CA SER A 287 -2.60 -25.34 -9.83
C SER A 287 -2.28 -25.25 -8.34
N THR A 288 -1.40 -24.34 -7.95
CA THR A 288 -1.01 -24.09 -6.55
C THR A 288 -2.20 -23.70 -5.69
N LEU A 289 -3.03 -22.77 -6.16
CA LEU A 289 -4.22 -22.32 -5.43
C LEU A 289 -5.30 -23.42 -5.39
N ASN A 290 -5.48 -24.18 -6.46
CA ASN A 290 -6.40 -25.32 -6.46
C ASN A 290 -6.03 -26.36 -5.42
N THR A 291 -4.73 -26.66 -5.29
CA THR A 291 -4.22 -27.70 -4.40
C THR A 291 -4.19 -27.26 -2.94
N ASN A 292 -3.70 -26.04 -2.66
CA ASN A 292 -3.41 -25.62 -1.29
C ASN A 292 -4.53 -24.79 -0.63
N ILE A 293 -5.38 -24.14 -1.44
CA ILE A 293 -6.40 -23.21 -0.95
C ILE A 293 -7.81 -23.73 -1.21
N GLY A 294 -8.05 -24.26 -2.41
CA GLY A 294 -9.36 -24.73 -2.86
C GLY A 294 -10.24 -23.59 -3.41
N ASN A 295 -10.90 -23.86 -4.53
CA ASN A 295 -11.62 -22.84 -5.31
C ASN A 295 -12.72 -22.09 -4.53
N ALA A 296 -13.37 -22.68 -3.54
CA ALA A 296 -14.47 -22.00 -2.82
C ALA A 296 -13.99 -20.88 -1.87
N ASN A 297 -12.71 -20.89 -1.52
CA ASN A 297 -12.20 -20.15 -0.36
C ASN A 297 -11.68 -18.74 -0.69
N TYR A 298 -11.64 -18.37 -1.97
CA TYR A 298 -11.15 -17.08 -2.43
C TYR A 298 -11.90 -16.61 -3.67
N ASP A 299 -11.87 -15.32 -3.97
CA ASP A 299 -12.56 -14.73 -5.12
C ASP A 299 -11.59 -14.38 -6.25
N ILE A 300 -10.37 -13.97 -5.88
CA ILE A 300 -9.27 -13.61 -6.80
C ILE A 300 -7.96 -14.16 -6.25
N GLY A 301 -7.15 -14.78 -7.10
CA GLY A 301 -5.81 -15.26 -6.78
C GLY A 301 -4.77 -14.59 -7.66
N HIS A 302 -3.66 -14.14 -7.06
CA HIS A 302 -2.61 -13.43 -7.79
C HIS A 302 -1.22 -13.81 -7.27
N LEU A 303 -0.24 -13.87 -8.18
CA LEU A 303 1.16 -14.14 -7.85
C LEU A 303 1.99 -12.84 -7.87
N PHE A 304 2.78 -12.60 -6.83
CA PHE A 304 3.86 -11.62 -6.87
C PHE A 304 5.21 -12.32 -7.04
N GLY A 305 5.87 -12.03 -8.16
CA GLY A 305 7.25 -12.46 -8.43
C GLY A 305 8.23 -11.34 -8.17
N ARG A 306 9.46 -11.67 -7.76
CA ARG A 306 10.53 -10.69 -7.55
C ARG A 306 10.97 -9.98 -8.83
N SER A 307 11.04 -10.72 -9.93
CA SER A 307 11.62 -10.26 -11.20
C SER A 307 11.00 -11.01 -12.36
N GLY A 308 11.37 -10.67 -13.60
CA GLY A 308 10.87 -11.32 -14.81
C GLY A 308 10.24 -10.33 -15.79
N GLY A 309 9.78 -9.19 -15.27
CA GLY A 309 9.22 -8.10 -16.07
C GLY A 309 7.78 -8.33 -16.52
N GLY A 310 6.94 -7.33 -16.22
CA GLY A 310 5.57 -7.23 -16.70
C GLY A 310 4.51 -7.73 -15.72
N GLY A 311 3.41 -8.20 -16.29
CA GLY A 311 2.28 -8.72 -15.57
C GLY A 311 1.30 -9.31 -16.54
N ASN A 312 0.53 -10.28 -16.09
CA ASN A 312 -0.45 -10.96 -16.91
C ASN A 312 -1.72 -11.15 -16.11
N ALA A 313 -2.86 -10.74 -16.67
CA ALA A 313 -4.16 -10.92 -16.04
C ALA A 313 -4.54 -12.41 -15.88
N GLY A 314 -3.88 -13.31 -16.63
CA GLY A 314 -4.23 -14.72 -16.73
C GLY A 314 -5.52 -14.90 -17.49
N CYS A 315 -6.64 -14.66 -16.82
CA CYS A 315 -7.98 -14.84 -17.36
C CYS A 315 -8.82 -13.56 -17.19
N ILE A 316 -9.30 -13.01 -18.30
CA ILE A 316 -10.08 -11.77 -18.33
C ILE A 316 -11.56 -12.10 -18.08
N GLY A 317 -12.19 -11.42 -17.12
CA GLY A 317 -13.61 -11.62 -16.79
C GLY A 317 -13.88 -12.89 -15.98
N CYS A 318 -12.85 -13.51 -15.41
CA CYS A 318 -12.95 -14.82 -14.75
C CYS A 318 -13.00 -14.72 -13.22
N VAL A 319 -13.33 -13.54 -12.67
CA VAL A 319 -13.52 -13.35 -11.23
C VAL A 319 -14.59 -14.34 -10.73
N CYS A 320 -14.32 -15.01 -9.60
CA CYS A 320 -15.18 -16.06 -9.04
C CYS A 320 -15.37 -17.31 -9.93
N VAL A 321 -14.74 -17.41 -11.11
CA VAL A 321 -14.81 -18.60 -11.97
C VAL A 321 -13.80 -19.65 -11.51
N ALA A 322 -14.30 -20.84 -11.18
CA ALA A 322 -13.46 -21.95 -10.73
C ALA A 322 -12.39 -22.30 -11.78
N ASN A 323 -11.19 -22.61 -11.30
CA ASN A 323 -10.02 -22.99 -12.10
C ASN A 323 -9.52 -21.92 -13.09
N GLN A 324 -9.98 -20.67 -12.96
CA GLN A 324 -9.57 -19.55 -13.82
C GLN A 324 -9.20 -18.29 -13.03
N LYS A 325 -9.88 -18.04 -11.91
CA LYS A 325 -9.74 -16.85 -11.04
C LYS A 325 -8.42 -16.71 -10.29
N GLY A 326 -7.49 -17.65 -10.46
CA GLY A 326 -6.21 -17.70 -9.75
C GLY A 326 -5.02 -17.82 -10.68
N SER A 327 -5.03 -17.09 -11.80
CA SER A 327 -4.01 -17.20 -12.84
C SER A 327 -3.28 -15.89 -13.12
N GLY A 328 -3.57 -14.82 -12.39
CA GLY A 328 -2.91 -13.52 -12.59
C GLY A 328 -1.55 -13.43 -11.91
N PHE A 329 -0.60 -12.71 -12.49
CA PHE A 329 0.67 -12.42 -11.83
C PHE A 329 1.19 -11.00 -12.14
N THR A 330 2.03 -10.49 -11.25
CA THR A 330 2.79 -9.24 -11.42
C THR A 330 4.24 -9.49 -11.03
N SER A 331 5.17 -8.97 -11.83
CA SER A 331 6.60 -9.02 -11.52
C SER A 331 7.34 -7.84 -12.14
N PRO A 332 8.19 -7.12 -11.40
CA PRO A 332 8.88 -5.97 -11.93
C PRO A 332 9.99 -6.38 -12.92
N ALA A 333 10.34 -5.47 -13.83
CA ALA A 333 11.40 -5.70 -14.83
C ALA A 333 12.80 -5.42 -14.26
N ASP A 334 12.91 -4.49 -13.32
CA ASP A 334 14.14 -4.08 -12.65
C ASP A 334 14.53 -5.00 -11.47
N GLY A 335 13.67 -5.95 -11.12
CA GLY A 335 13.90 -6.89 -10.00
C GLY A 335 13.74 -6.25 -8.61
N ILE A 336 13.04 -5.12 -8.53
CA ILE A 336 12.76 -4.34 -7.32
C ILE A 336 11.24 -4.32 -7.10
N PRO A 337 10.68 -5.33 -6.43
CA PRO A 337 9.24 -5.50 -6.25
C PRO A 337 8.59 -4.50 -5.27
#